data_AF-A0A832TEM5-F1
#
_entry.id   AF-A0A832TEM5-F1
#
_cell.length_a   1.000
_cell.length_b   1.000
_cell.length_c   1.000
_cell.angle_alpha   90.00
_cell.angle_beta   90.00
_cell.angle_gamma   90.00
#
_symmetry.space_group_name_H-M   'P 1'
#
loop_
_entity.id
_entity.type
_entity.pdbx_description
1 polymer ?
#
loop_
_entity_poly.entity_id
_entity_poly.type
_entity_poly.pdbx_seq_one_letter_code
_entity_poly.pdbx_strand_id
1 'polypeptide(L)' 'MIAPELAIKIIFTLISIITGFYGVMHILFYKLQLPGFEGKWVMNMSATLLTISVVLIILAYTFI' A
#
# COMPACT_ATOMS: atom_id res chain seq x y z
N MET A 1 26.19 -13.34 -0.89
CA MET A 1 25.86 -11.99 -1.40
C MET A 1 24.43 -12.06 -1.93
N ILE A 2 23.54 -11.13 -1.55
CA ILE A 2 22.15 -11.13 -2.05
C ILE A 2 22.19 -10.59 -3.48
N ALA A 3 21.52 -11.28 -4.41
CA ALA A 3 21.37 -10.81 -5.78
C ALA A 3 20.63 -9.45 -5.79
N PRO A 4 21.11 -8.44 -6.53
CA PRO A 4 20.47 -7.12 -6.57
C PRO A 4 18.97 -7.17 -6.87
N GLU A 5 18.55 -8.08 -7.74
CA GLU A 5 17.14 -8.30 -8.11
C GLU A 5 16.32 -8.74 -6.89
N LEU A 6 16.84 -9.69 -6.12
CA LEU A 6 16.19 -10.18 -4.90
C LEU A 6 16.07 -9.07 -3.84
N ALA A 7 17.08 -8.20 -3.72
CA ALA A 7 17.03 -7.07 -2.81
C ALA A 7 15.93 -6.06 -3.20
N ILE A 8 15.80 -5.74 -4.49
CA ILE A 8 14.75 -4.85 -5.00
C ILE A 8 13.36 -5.45 -4.75
N LYS A 9 13.18 -6.76 -4.99
CA LYS A 9 11.91 -7.44 -4.70
C LYS A 9 11.52 -7.30 -3.23
N ILE A 10 12.46 -7.51 -2.33
CA ILE A 10 12.21 -7.37 -0.88
C ILE A 10 11.78 -5.94 -0.55
N ILE A 11 12.47 -4.92 -1.07
CA ILE A 11 12.13 -3.51 -0.84
C ILE A 11 10.73 -3.20 -1.36
N PHE A 12 10.42 -3.60 -2.59
CA PHE A 12 9.12 -3.32 -3.21
C PHE A 12 7.98 -4.03 -2.46
N THR A 13 8.19 -5.29 -2.07
CA THR A 13 7.23 -6.03 -1.26
C THR A 13 7.01 -5.38 0.11
N LEU A 14 8.07 -4.91 0.78
CA LEU A 14 7.94 -4.21 2.05
C LEU A 14 7.14 -2.91 1.93
N ILE A 15 7.46 -2.07 0.94
CA ILE A 15 6.72 -0.82 0.68
C ILE A 15 5.26 -1.14 0.33
N SER A 16 5.02 -2.18 -0.46
CA SER A 16 3.67 -2.64 -0.79
C SER A 16 2.87 -3.04 0.44
N ILE A 17 3.45 -3.82 1.35
CA ILE A 17 2.78 -4.25 2.59
C ILE A 17 2.42 -3.03 3.44
N ILE A 18 3.36 -2.09 3.61
CA ILE A 18 3.16 -0.88 4.40
C ILE A 18 2.04 -0.03 3.80
N THR A 19 2.11 0.26 2.50
CA THR A 19 1.09 1.06 1.80
C THR A 19 -0.27 0.37 1.80
N GLY A 20 -0.32 -0.93 1.58
CA GLY A 20 -1.54 -1.74 1.65
C GLY A 20 -2.18 -1.70 3.03
N PHE A 21 -1.38 -1.87 4.08
CA PHE A 21 -1.83 -1.76 5.46
C PHE A 21 -2.45 -0.39 5.76
N TYR A 22 -1.76 0.70 5.42
CA TYR A 22 -2.31 2.04 5.63
C TYR A 22 -3.57 2.30 4.81
N GLY A 23 -3.65 1.80 3.58
CA GLY A 23 -4.85 1.86 2.75
C GLY A 23 -6.05 1.20 3.43
N VAL A 24 -5.88 -0.02 3.96
CA VAL A 24 -6.94 -0.73 4.72
C VAL A 24 -7.33 0.03 5.99
N MET A 25 -6.35 0.56 6.74
CA MET A 25 -6.63 1.31 7.96
C MET A 25 -7.45 2.57 7.71
N HIS A 26 -7.20 3.29 6.61
CA HIS A 26 -8.01 4.46 6.24
C HIS A 26 -9.48 4.07 5.97
N ILE A 27 -9.74 2.92 5.35
CA ILE A 27 -11.11 2.42 5.16
C ILE A 27 -11.74 2.07 6.50
N LEU A 28 -11.00 1.37 7.36
CA LEU A 28 -11.48 0.99 8.69
C LEU A 28 -11.87 2.23 9.50
N PHE A 29 -10.99 3.23 9.54
CA PHE A 29 -11.20 4.47 10.28
C PHE A 29 -12.34 5.31 9.71
N TYR A 30 -12.49 5.34 8.38
CA TYR A 30 -13.66 5.94 7.73
C TYR A 30 -14.96 5.24 8.13
N LYS A 31 -14.98 3.91 8.11
CA LYS A 31 -16.16 3.11 8.51
C LYS A 31 -16.52 3.28 9.99
N LEU A 32 -15.53 3.43 10.85
CA LEU A 32 -15.71 3.68 12.28
C LEU A 32 -16.05 5.15 12.60
N GLN A 33 -16.07 6.03 11.58
CA GLN A 33 -16.32 7.47 11.73
C GLN A 33 -15.41 8.10 12.80
N LEU A 34 -14.12 7.71 12.79
CA LEU A 34 -13.15 8.30 13.71
C LEU A 34 -12.91 9.77 13.38
N PRO A 35 -12.68 10.64 14.39
CA PRO A 35 -12.41 12.04 14.18
C PRO A 35 -11.26 12.26 13.19
N GLY A 36 -11.51 13.02 12.13
CA GLY A 36 -10.53 13.29 11.07
C GLY A 36 -10.53 12.27 9.92
N PHE A 37 -11.32 11.19 10.01
CA PHE A 37 -11.44 10.16 8.95
C PHE A 37 -12.81 10.14 8.25
N GLU A 38 -13.65 11.16 8.42
CA GLU A 38 -15.03 11.18 7.91
C GLU A 38 -15.15 11.66 6.45
N GLY A 39 -14.09 12.27 5.90
CA GLY A 39 -14.13 12.92 4.60
C GLY A 39 -13.98 11.97 3.42
N LYS A 40 -14.56 12.32 2.25
CA LYS A 40 -14.34 11.60 0.98
C LYS A 40 -12.85 11.50 0.61
N TRP A 41 -12.04 12.47 1.02
CA TRP A 41 -10.59 12.48 0.78
C TRP A 41 -9.88 11.28 1.42
N VAL A 42 -10.39 10.77 2.54
CA VAL A 42 -9.83 9.62 3.27
C VAL A 42 -9.96 8.34 2.44
N MET A 43 -11.13 8.17 1.81
CA MET A 43 -11.39 7.04 0.91
C MET A 43 -10.57 7.15 -0.37
N ASN A 44 -10.38 8.35 -0.92
CA ASN A 44 -9.51 8.57 -2.07
C ASN A 44 -8.04 8.26 -1.75
N MET A 45 -7.58 8.67 -0.56
CA MET A 45 -6.23 8.36 -0.06
C MET A 45 -6.05 6.84 0.10
N SER A 46 -7.03 6.16 0.69
CA SER A 46 -7.04 4.70 0.79
C SER A 46 -6.91 4.03 -0.57
N ALA A 47 -7.77 4.42 -1.53
CA ALA A 47 -7.76 3.86 -2.87
C ALA A 47 -6.38 4.05 -3.55
N THR A 48 -5.75 5.20 -3.34
CA THR A 48 -4.41 5.51 -3.85
C THR A 48 -3.36 4.61 -3.23
N LEU A 49 -3.36 4.47 -1.90
CA LEU A 49 -2.42 3.62 -1.18
C LEU A 49 -2.55 2.13 -1.56
N LEU A 50 -3.78 1.63 -1.69
CA LEU A 50 -4.04 0.27 -2.14
C LEU A 50 -3.60 0.05 -3.59
N THR A 51 -3.82 1.03 -4.46
CA THR A 51 -3.38 0.95 -5.87
C THR A 51 -1.86 0.89 -5.96
N ILE A 52 -1.16 1.77 -5.22
CA ILE A 52 0.31 1.75 -5.15
C ILE A 52 0.82 0.40 -4.62
N SER A 53 0.19 -0.13 -3.56
CA SER A 53 0.53 -1.43 -2.99
C SER A 53 0.47 -2.56 -4.03
N VAL A 54 -0.63 -2.64 -4.78
CA VAL A 54 -0.81 -3.65 -5.83
C VAL A 54 0.20 -3.48 -6.96
N VAL A 55 0.40 -2.24 -7.43
CA VAL A 55 1.36 -1.95 -8.50
C VAL A 55 2.78 -2.35 -8.10
N LEU A 56 3.20 -2.08 -6.86
CA LEU A 56 4.53 -2.45 -6.37
C LEU A 56 4.74 -3.97 -6.33
N ILE A 57 3.73 -4.75 -5.94
CA ILE A 57 3.78 -6.22 -5.99
C ILE A 57 3.89 -6.71 -7.43
N ILE A 58 3.07 -6.17 -8.33
CA ILE A 58 3.11 -6.56 -9.75
C ILE A 58 4.50 -6.27 -10.33
N LEU A 59 5.06 -5.09 -10.06
CA LEU A 59 6.40 -4.72 -10.49
C LEU A 59 7.47 -5.67 -9.93
N ALA A 60 7.40 -5.98 -8.63
CA ALA A 60 8.37 -6.86 -7.97
C ALA A 60 8.39 -8.29 -8.52
N TYR A 61 7.24 -8.86 -8.88
CA TYR A 61 7.16 -10.28 -9.23
C TYR A 61 6.97 -10.56 -10.73
N THR A 62 6.66 -9.55 -11.54
CA THR A 62 6.43 -9.71 -12.98
C THR A 62 7.57 -9.15 -13.82
N PHE A 63 8.23 -8.08 -13.38
CA PHE A 63 9.18 -7.32 -14.21
C PHE A 63 10.61 -7.31 -13.68
N ILE A 64 10.80 -7.62 -12.39
CA ILE A 64 12.10 -7.76 -11.71
C ILE A 64 12.28 -9.24 -11.40
#